data_AF-A0A7C1E1P0-F1
#
_entry.id   AF-A0A7C1E1P0-F1
#
_cell.length_a   1.000
_cell.length_b   1.000
_cell.length_c   1.000
_cell.angle_alpha   90.00
_cell.angle_beta   90.00
_cell.angle_gamma   90.00
#
_symmetry.space_group_name_H-M   'P 1'
#
loop_
_entity.id
_entity.type
_entity.pdbx_description
1 polymer ?
#
loop_
_entity_poly.entity_id
_entity_poly.type
_entity_poly.pdbx_seq_one_letter_code
_entity_poly.pdbx_strand_id
1 'polypeptide(L)'
;MDKNPSLARWIPGFVFRLLSRILRIDFMNSILYHHGYKKDADFARAALEAFRVTMEVHGKENLPADGRYIFASNHPLGGFDGVMIITELDRVYSNLKVLVNDLLMNARNMEGTFVPINKHGAQAMENVRR
;
A
#
# COMPACT_ATOMS: atom_id res chain seq x y z
N MET A 1 10.58 13.57 6.01
CA MET A 1 10.80 14.91 5.40
C MET A 1 12.15 14.92 4.66
N ASP A 2 12.57 13.77 4.12
CA ASP A 2 14.00 13.51 3.91
C ASP A 2 14.43 13.65 2.45
N LYS A 3 13.48 13.87 1.53
CA LYS A 3 13.81 14.03 0.10
C LYS A 3 14.23 15.45 -0.29
N ASN A 4 13.77 16.49 0.42
CA ASN A 4 14.23 17.86 0.16
C ASN A 4 14.06 18.79 1.39
N PRO A 5 15.03 18.78 2.33
CA PRO A 5 14.94 19.55 3.57
C PRO A 5 14.96 21.08 3.38
N SER A 6 15.41 21.58 2.22
CA SER A 6 15.42 23.02 1.94
C SER A 6 14.01 23.55 1.66
N LEU A 7 13.18 22.83 0.90
CA LEU A 7 11.79 23.21 0.63
C LEU A 7 10.89 23.10 1.87
N ALA A 8 11.13 22.12 2.73
CA ALA A 8 10.36 21.95 3.97
C ALA A 8 10.45 23.17 4.90
N ARG A 9 11.60 23.87 4.90
CA ARG A 9 11.82 25.08 5.70
C ARG A 9 11.05 26.31 5.18
N TRP A 10 10.62 26.27 3.92
CA TRP A 10 9.90 27.37 3.27
C TRP A 10 8.38 27.25 3.32
N ILE A 11 7.85 26.10 3.75
CA ILE A 11 6.39 25.90 3.86
C ILE A 11 5.88 26.66 5.09
N PRO A 12 5.03 27.70 4.93
CA PRO A 12 4.46 28.41 6.05
C PRO A 12 3.64 27.48 6.95
N GLY A 13 3.71 27.66 8.26
CA GLY A 13 3.06 26.75 9.21
C GLY A 13 1.54 26.62 9.02
N PHE A 14 0.85 27.65 8.49
CA PHE A 14 -0.57 27.55 8.18
C PHE A 14 -0.86 26.64 6.97
N VAL A 15 0.02 26.63 5.96
CA VAL A 15 -0.07 25.75 4.78
C VAL A 15 0.15 24.31 5.21
N PHE A 16 1.16 24.07 6.05
CA PHE A 16 1.40 22.74 6.61
C PHE A 16 0.19 22.21 7.40
N ARG A 17 -0.41 23.04 8.26
CA ARG A 17 -1.62 22.68 9.02
C ARG A 17 -2.81 22.39 8.10
N LEU A 18 -3.00 23.19 7.06
CA LEU A 18 -4.07 22.98 6.09
C LEU A 18 -3.88 21.66 5.34
N LEU A 19 -2.68 21.40 4.80
CA LEU A 19 -2.35 20.15 4.11
C LEU A 19 -2.50 18.94 5.04
N SER A 20 -2.03 19.03 6.27
CA SER A 20 -2.14 17.94 7.25
C SER A 20 -3.59 17.60 7.56
N ARG A 21 -4.46 18.62 7.63
CA ARG A 21 -5.90 18.45 7.86
C ARG A 21 -6.61 17.84 6.64
N ILE A 22 -6.29 18.29 5.43
CA ILE A 22 -6.85 17.75 4.18
C ILE A 22 -6.43 16.29 3.99
N LEU A 23 -5.14 16.00 4.18
CA LEU A 23 -4.57 14.66 4.04
C LEU A 23 -4.88 13.76 5.25
N ARG A 24 -5.53 14.30 6.29
CA ARG A 24 -5.87 13.60 7.54
C ARG A 24 -4.69 12.83 8.12
N ILE A 25 -3.53 13.47 8.21
CA ILE A 25 -2.29 12.84 8.68
C ILE A 25 -2.45 12.23 10.08
N ASP A 26 -3.20 12.90 10.96
CA ASP A 26 -3.47 12.40 12.32
C ASP A 26 -4.23 11.07 12.32
N PHE A 27 -5.16 10.88 11.37
CA PHE A 27 -5.89 9.63 11.19
C PHE A 27 -4.98 8.52 10.64
N MET A 28 -4.12 8.83 9.68
CA MET A 28 -3.14 7.85 9.19
C MET A 28 -2.15 7.45 10.29
N ASN A 29 -1.73 8.41 11.12
CA ASN A 29 -0.86 8.15 12.27
C ASN A 29 -1.55 7.30 13.33
N SER A 30 -2.86 7.45 13.56
CA SER A 30 -3.57 6.60 14.50
C SER A 30 -3.63 5.14 14.02
N ILE A 31 -3.82 4.91 12.72
CA ILE A 31 -3.73 3.56 12.12
C ILE A 31 -2.34 2.97 12.36
N LEU A 32 -1.28 3.73 12.07
CA LEU A 32 0.10 3.28 12.31
C LEU A 32 0.39 3.04 13.78
N TYR A 33 -0.13 3.86 14.67
CA TYR A 33 0.05 3.72 16.12
C TYR A 33 -0.64 2.44 16.65
N HIS A 34 -1.87 2.18 16.23
CA HIS A 34 -2.66 1.05 16.74
C HIS A 34 -2.41 -0.27 15.99
N HIS A 35 -1.95 -0.22 14.75
CA HIS A 35 -1.84 -1.39 13.87
C HIS A 35 -0.48 -1.53 13.19
N GLY A 36 0.48 -0.64 13.45
CA GLY A 36 1.80 -0.66 12.82
C GLY A 36 2.68 -1.87 13.16
N TYR A 37 2.27 -2.72 14.11
CA TYR A 37 2.90 -4.02 14.35
C TYR A 37 2.43 -5.11 13.35
N LYS A 38 1.27 -4.92 12.70
CA LYS A 38 0.76 -5.83 11.69
C LYS A 38 1.56 -5.69 10.40
N LYS A 39 1.63 -6.78 9.63
CA LYS A 39 2.35 -6.84 8.36
C LYS A 39 1.43 -7.26 7.23
N ASP A 40 1.78 -6.82 6.03
CA ASP A 40 1.21 -7.26 4.77
C ASP A 40 -0.32 -7.21 4.79
N ALA A 41 -1.00 -8.29 4.42
CA ALA A 41 -2.45 -8.33 4.36
C ALA A 41 -3.15 -8.08 5.70
N ASP A 42 -2.53 -8.40 6.85
CA ASP A 42 -3.09 -8.08 8.17
C ASP A 42 -3.12 -6.56 8.40
N PHE A 43 -2.07 -5.86 7.95
CA PHE A 43 -2.03 -4.39 8.02
C PHE A 43 -3.04 -3.78 7.04
N ALA A 44 -3.13 -4.32 5.82
CA ALA A 44 -4.12 -3.91 4.83
C ALA A 44 -5.56 -4.02 5.37
N ARG A 45 -5.92 -5.17 5.98
CA ARG A 45 -7.21 -5.39 6.63
C ARG A 45 -7.49 -4.39 7.74
N ALA A 46 -6.53 -4.17 8.62
CA ALA A 46 -6.68 -3.21 9.72
C ALA A 46 -6.88 -1.77 9.22
N ALA A 47 -6.20 -1.39 8.14
CA ALA A 47 -6.42 -0.10 7.51
C ALA A 47 -7.85 0.02 6.96
N LEU A 48 -8.33 -0.97 6.20
CA LEU A 48 -9.70 -0.98 5.66
C LEU A 48 -10.77 -0.93 6.77
N GLU A 49 -10.56 -1.65 7.87
CA GLU A 49 -11.42 -1.59 9.06
C GLU A 49 -11.46 -0.19 9.67
N ALA A 50 -10.30 0.47 9.82
CA ALA A 50 -10.22 1.83 10.34
C ALA A 50 -10.93 2.84 9.43
N PHE A 51 -10.86 2.64 8.11
CA PHE A 51 -11.60 3.41 7.12
C PHE A 51 -13.09 3.02 7.02
N ARG A 52 -13.53 1.99 7.77
CA ARG A 52 -14.89 1.44 7.77
C ARG A 52 -15.38 1.04 6.37
N VAL A 53 -14.49 0.39 5.63
CA VAL A 53 -14.78 -0.07 4.27
C VAL A 53 -15.63 -1.33 4.33
N THR A 54 -16.73 -1.32 3.60
CA THR A 54 -17.51 -2.52 3.27
C THR A 54 -17.25 -2.89 1.82
N MET A 55 -16.86 -4.13 1.58
CA MET A 55 -16.56 -4.64 0.24
C MET A 55 -17.57 -5.72 -0.15
N GLU A 56 -18.04 -5.65 -1.38
CA GLU A 56 -18.80 -6.72 -2.02
C GLU A 56 -17.92 -7.31 -3.13
N VAL A 57 -17.69 -8.62 -3.08
CA VAL A 57 -16.79 -9.32 -4.00
C VAL A 57 -17.60 -10.29 -4.83
N HIS A 58 -17.59 -10.10 -6.15
CA HIS A 58 -18.27 -10.97 -7.10
C HIS A 58 -17.27 -11.87 -7.84
N GLY A 59 -17.66 -13.10 -8.16
CA GLY A 59 -16.84 -14.01 -8.97
C GLY A 59 -15.69 -14.65 -8.20
N LYS A 60 -15.76 -14.73 -6.87
CA LYS A 60 -14.73 -15.34 -6.02
C LYS A 60 -14.54 -16.84 -6.34
N GLU A 61 -15.60 -17.49 -6.78
CA GLU A 61 -15.63 -18.87 -7.27
C GLU A 61 -14.78 -19.11 -8.52
N ASN A 62 -14.43 -18.04 -9.26
CA ASN A 62 -13.56 -18.15 -10.43
C ASN A 62 -12.07 -18.14 -10.05
N LEU A 63 -11.72 -17.95 -8.76
CA LEU A 63 -10.34 -17.98 -8.32
C LEU A 63 -9.82 -19.43 -8.31
N PRO A 64 -8.79 -19.75 -9.11
CA PRO A 64 -8.20 -21.09 -9.09
C PRO A 64 -7.51 -21.37 -7.76
N ALA A 65 -7.65 -22.60 -7.26
CA ALA A 65 -7.17 -22.98 -5.93
C ALA A 65 -5.66 -23.28 -5.87
N ASP A 66 -5.05 -23.71 -6.98
CA ASP A 66 -3.67 -24.16 -7.04
C ASP A 66 -2.93 -23.61 -8.26
N GLY A 67 -1.63 -23.30 -8.11
CA GLY A 67 -0.78 -22.81 -9.21
C GLY A 67 -0.22 -21.42 -8.98
N ARG A 68 0.33 -20.84 -10.05
CA ARG A 68 0.92 -19.49 -10.08
C ARG A 68 0.19 -18.64 -11.10
N TYR A 69 -0.31 -17.50 -10.65
CA TYR A 69 -1.17 -16.63 -11.43
C TYR A 69 -0.67 -15.19 -11.39
N ILE A 70 -0.94 -14.48 -12.48
CA ILE A 70 -0.76 -13.03 -12.56
C ILE A 70 -2.15 -12.42 -12.57
N PHE A 71 -2.48 -11.68 -11.52
CA PHE A 71 -3.71 -10.90 -11.45
C PHE A 71 -3.46 -9.50 -12.00
N ALA A 72 -4.26 -9.11 -12.98
CA ALA A 72 -4.23 -7.77 -13.55
C ALA A 72 -5.57 -7.08 -13.26
N SER A 73 -5.52 -5.85 -12.78
CA SER A 73 -6.71 -5.07 -12.43
C SER A 73 -6.44 -3.59 -12.67
N ASN A 74 -7.52 -2.87 -13.01
CA ASN A 74 -7.52 -1.42 -13.01
C ASN A 74 -7.65 -0.89 -11.57
N HIS A 75 -6.91 0.18 -11.24
CA HIS A 75 -6.97 0.80 -9.91
C HIS A 75 -7.19 2.31 -10.06
N PRO A 76 -8.43 2.76 -10.32
CA PRO A 76 -8.73 4.18 -10.54
C PRO A 76 -8.45 5.06 -9.32
N LEU A 77 -8.59 4.54 -8.10
CA LEU A 77 -8.25 5.22 -6.85
C LEU A 77 -6.81 4.93 -6.40
N GLY A 78 -6.13 4.00 -7.06
CA GLY A 78 -4.73 3.67 -6.85
C GLY A 78 -4.50 2.85 -5.59
N GLY A 79 -3.84 3.45 -4.58
CA GLY A 79 -3.36 2.71 -3.40
C GLY A 79 -4.47 2.06 -2.57
N PHE A 80 -5.65 2.67 -2.52
CA PHE A 80 -6.78 2.14 -1.78
C PHE A 80 -7.35 0.86 -2.42
N ASP A 81 -7.50 0.86 -3.75
CA ASP A 81 -7.92 -0.32 -4.52
C ASP A 81 -6.91 -1.46 -4.35
N GLY A 82 -5.62 -1.13 -4.39
CA GLY A 82 -4.55 -2.10 -4.16
C GLY A 82 -4.67 -2.79 -2.80
N VAL A 83 -4.97 -2.04 -1.73
CA VAL A 83 -5.15 -2.61 -0.38
C VAL A 83 -6.37 -3.52 -0.30
N MET A 84 -7.48 -3.17 -0.96
CA MET A 84 -8.69 -4.02 -1.05
C MET A 84 -8.40 -5.33 -1.78
N ILE A 85 -7.72 -5.26 -2.92
CA ILE A 85 -7.40 -6.44 -3.74
C ILE A 85 -6.39 -7.34 -3.04
N ILE A 86 -5.36 -6.77 -2.42
CA ILE A 86 -4.41 -7.53 -1.59
C ILE A 86 -5.16 -8.29 -0.50
N THR A 87 -6.06 -7.60 0.20
CA THR A 87 -6.84 -8.19 1.30
C THR A 87 -7.69 -9.38 0.85
N GLU A 88 -8.32 -9.30 -0.31
CA GLU A 88 -9.19 -10.38 -0.80
C GLU A 88 -8.41 -11.54 -1.44
N LEU A 89 -7.33 -11.24 -2.17
CA LEU A 89 -6.48 -12.27 -2.76
C LEU A 89 -5.66 -13.04 -1.71
N ASP A 90 -5.20 -12.39 -0.64
CA ASP A 90 -4.45 -13.02 0.45
C ASP A 90 -5.25 -14.12 1.17
N ARG A 91 -6.59 -14.03 1.17
CA ARG A 91 -7.46 -15.09 1.74
C ARG A 91 -7.40 -16.41 0.96
N VAL A 92 -6.96 -16.37 -0.30
CA VAL A 92 -6.89 -17.53 -1.20
C VAL A 92 -5.43 -17.90 -1.48
N TYR A 93 -4.56 -16.91 -1.63
CA TYR A 93 -3.15 -17.09 -2.01
C TYR A 93 -2.21 -16.62 -0.90
N SER A 94 -1.57 -17.57 -0.22
CA SER A 94 -0.71 -17.32 0.95
C SER A 94 0.61 -16.59 0.64
N ASN A 95 1.00 -16.45 -0.63
CA ASN A 95 2.26 -15.82 -1.06
C ASN A 95 2.02 -14.76 -2.13
N LEU A 96 1.07 -13.86 -1.88
CA LEU A 96 0.75 -12.78 -2.81
C LEU A 96 1.92 -11.78 -2.92
N LYS A 97 2.30 -11.45 -4.17
CA LYS A 97 3.30 -10.43 -4.48
C LYS A 97 2.69 -9.37 -5.37
N VAL A 98 2.92 -8.10 -5.03
CA VAL A 98 2.37 -6.95 -5.74
C VAL A 98 3.49 -6.06 -6.23
N LEU A 99 3.50 -5.81 -7.54
CA LEU A 99 4.45 -4.90 -8.17
C LEU A 99 4.09 -3.47 -7.80
N VAL A 100 5.00 -2.79 -7.10
CA VAL A 100 4.80 -1.42 -6.64
C VAL A 100 5.95 -0.53 -7.06
N ASN A 101 5.72 0.78 -7.10
CA ASN A 101 6.80 1.72 -7.26
C ASN A 101 7.72 1.73 -6.02
N ASP A 102 9.00 1.99 -6.21
CA ASP A 102 10.03 2.11 -5.16
C ASP A 102 9.66 3.09 -4.04
N LEU A 103 8.92 4.17 -4.33
CA LEU A 103 8.41 5.09 -3.32
C LEU A 103 7.50 4.42 -2.30
N LEU A 104 6.72 3.41 -2.72
CA LEU A 104 5.80 2.69 -1.85
C LEU A 104 6.52 1.76 -0.87
N MET A 105 7.82 1.49 -1.07
CA MET A 105 8.64 0.75 -0.12
C MET A 105 8.84 1.49 1.21
N ASN A 106 8.49 2.79 1.27
CA ASN A 106 8.42 3.50 2.55
C ASN A 106 7.28 3.00 3.45
N ALA A 107 6.26 2.34 2.89
CA ALA A 107 5.22 1.66 3.65
C ALA A 107 5.74 0.32 4.18
N ARG A 108 6.64 0.37 5.17
CA ARG A 108 7.35 -0.80 5.75
C ARG A 108 6.46 -1.91 6.29
N ASN A 109 5.18 -1.61 6.54
CA ASN A 109 4.20 -2.62 6.92
C ASN A 109 3.85 -3.57 5.78
N MET A 110 4.01 -3.17 4.52
CA MET A 110 3.65 -3.92 3.32
C MET A 110 4.86 -4.52 2.57
N GLU A 111 6.08 -4.40 3.12
CA GLU A 111 7.32 -4.80 2.44
C GLU A 111 7.35 -6.29 2.08
N GLY A 112 6.66 -7.16 2.82
CA GLY A 112 6.61 -8.60 2.53
C GLY A 112 5.79 -8.92 1.29
N THR A 113 4.70 -8.20 1.04
CA THR A 113 3.87 -8.32 -0.17
C THR A 113 4.45 -7.53 -1.36
N PHE A 114 5.14 -6.42 -1.11
CA PHE A 114 5.57 -5.50 -2.16
C PHE A 114 6.85 -5.93 -2.87
N VAL A 115 6.82 -5.87 -4.20
CA VAL A 115 7.97 -6.09 -5.08
C VAL A 115 8.24 -4.77 -5.82
N PRO A 116 9.37 -4.09 -5.55
CA PRO A 116 9.65 -2.79 -6.14
C PRO A 116 9.98 -2.93 -7.63
N ILE A 117 9.34 -2.10 -8.44
CA ILE A 117 9.69 -1.86 -9.84
C ILE A 117 10.20 -0.43 -9.99
N ASN A 118 11.35 -0.26 -10.63
CA ASN A 118 11.88 1.07 -10.89
C ASN A 118 11.04 1.75 -11.98
N LYS A 119 10.41 2.90 -11.70
CA LYS A 119 9.70 3.67 -12.73
C LYS A 119 10.55 4.78 -13.36
N HIS A 120 11.75 5.04 -12.82
CA HIS A 120 12.66 6.08 -13.28
C HIS A 120 14.09 5.52 -13.40
N GLY A 121 14.42 4.92 -14.55
CA GLY A 121 15.77 4.41 -14.87
C GLY A 121 15.83 2.90 -15.12
N ALA A 122 17.05 2.39 -15.32
CA ALA A 122 17.30 0.96 -15.54
C ALA A 122 16.93 0.14 -14.28
N GLN A 123 16.33 -1.04 -14.47
CA GLN A 123 16.02 -1.96 -13.37
C GLN A 123 17.35 -2.52 -12.82
N ALA A 124 17.59 -2.33 -11.52
CA ALA A 124 18.72 -2.98 -10.86
C ALA A 124 18.39 -4.47 -10.63
N MET A 125 19.32 -5.36 -11.02
CA MET A 125 19.19 -6.82 -10.84
C MET A 125 18.96 -7.25 -9.39
N GLU A 126 19.24 -6.38 -8.43
CA GLU A 126 18.97 -6.56 -7.01
C GLU A 126 17.47 -6.76 -6.71
N ASN A 127 16.58 -6.11 -7.46
CA ASN A 127 15.12 -6.26 -7.29
C ASN A 127 14.59 -7.62 -7.76
N VAL A 128 15.33 -8.33 -8.62
CA VAL A 128 14.94 -9.64 -9.18
C VAL A 128 15.34 -10.80 -8.25
N ARG A 129 16.29 -10.56 -7.33
CA ARG A 129 16.86 -11.59 -6.44
C ARG A 129 16.18 -11.66 -5.07
N ARG A 130 15.15 -10.85 -4.83
CA ARG A 130 14.42 -10.74 -3.55
C ARG A 130 13.12 -11.56 -3.55
#